data_AF-A0A3A8MLH4-F1
#
_entry.id   AF-A0A3A8MLH4-F1
#
_cell.length_a   1.000
_cell.length_b   1.000
_cell.length_c   1.000
_cell.angle_alpha   90.00
_cell.angle_beta   90.00
_cell.angle_gamma   90.00
#
_symmetry.space_group_name_H-M   'P 1'
#
loop_
_entity.id
_entity.type
_entity.pdbx_description
1 polymer ?
#
loop_
_entity_poly.entity_id
_entity_poly.type
_entity_poly.pdbx_seq_one_letter_code
_entity_poly.pdbx_strand_id
1 'polypeptide(L)'
;DVDIGRELRTGAATENGKEVVLGTVFMLIGENSRAVSQAVDKKMAEINRTLPAGVKAVTVYDRTVLVDTAIATVKKNLLEGATLVIAILFLFLGNIRAAVITAMVIPLAMLFTFTGMVSYKISANLMSLGALDFGIIIDGAVVIVENCVRRLAH
;
A
#
# COMPACT_ATOMS: atom_id res chain seq x y z
N ASP A 1 29.85 46.87 -21.34
CA ASP A 1 28.85 46.44 -20.35
C ASP A 1 28.58 44.96 -20.46
N VAL A 2 28.56 44.28 -19.32
CA VAL A 2 28.14 42.89 -19.19
C VAL A 2 26.87 42.93 -18.35
N ASP A 3 25.79 42.44 -18.93
CA ASP A 3 24.48 42.40 -18.28
C ASP A 3 24.06 40.95 -18.04
N ILE A 4 23.22 40.72 -17.02
CA ILE A 4 22.78 39.36 -16.70
C ILE A 4 21.80 38.91 -17.79
N GLY A 5 22.27 38.02 -18.66
CA GLY A 5 21.46 37.41 -19.72
C GLY A 5 20.36 36.51 -19.15
N ARG A 6 19.24 36.42 -19.87
CA ARG A 6 18.19 35.42 -19.63
C ARG A 6 18.18 34.43 -20.78
N GLU A 7 18.06 33.15 -20.44
CA GLU A 7 17.89 32.09 -21.44
C GLU A 7 16.57 32.27 -22.20
N LEU A 8 16.55 31.89 -23.48
CA LEU A 8 15.33 31.93 -24.30
C LEU A 8 14.28 31.01 -23.67
N ARG A 9 13.08 31.55 -23.43
CA ARG A 9 11.96 30.81 -22.86
C ARG A 9 11.54 29.70 -23.82
N THR A 10 11.83 28.44 -23.46
CA THR A 10 11.49 27.24 -24.25
C THR A 10 10.11 26.66 -23.92
N GLY A 11 9.41 27.20 -22.91
CA GLY A 11 8.08 26.74 -22.51
C GLY A 11 7.36 27.63 -21.51
N ALA A 12 6.10 27.32 -21.25
CA ALA A 12 5.23 28.00 -20.30
C ALA A 12 4.48 26.95 -19.45
N ALA A 13 4.37 27.18 -18.14
CA ALA A 13 3.51 26.40 -17.27
C ALA A 13 2.42 27.31 -16.68
N THR A 14 1.20 26.81 -16.64
CA THR A 14 0.06 27.51 -16.04
C THR A 14 -0.67 26.60 -15.07
N GLU A 15 -1.12 27.17 -13.96
CA GLU A 15 -2.05 26.53 -13.02
C GLU A 15 -3.31 27.39 -12.98
N ASN A 16 -4.47 26.81 -13.30
CA ASN A 16 -5.76 27.51 -13.31
C ASN A 16 -5.75 28.87 -14.06
N GLY A 17 -5.03 28.93 -15.19
CA GLY A 17 -4.93 30.13 -16.03
C GLY A 17 -3.94 31.19 -15.55
N LYS A 18 -3.17 30.94 -14.48
CA LYS A 18 -2.08 31.80 -14.02
C LYS A 18 -0.73 31.18 -14.35
N GLU A 19 0.22 31.98 -14.82
CA GLU A 19 1.59 31.50 -15.08
C GLU A 19 2.28 31.11 -13.77
N VAL A 20 2.85 29.91 -13.75
CA VAL A 20 3.53 29.34 -12.58
C VAL A 20 4.88 28.74 -12.99
N VAL A 21 5.77 28.59 -12.01
CA VAL A 21 7.01 27.83 -12.19
C VAL A 21 6.76 26.38 -11.83
N LEU A 22 7.03 25.47 -12.75
CA LEU A 22 6.85 24.04 -12.54
C LEU A 22 8.19 23.37 -12.26
N GLY A 23 8.27 22.65 -11.14
CA GLY A 23 9.40 21.80 -10.79
C GLY A 23 8.99 20.33 -10.84
N THR A 24 9.80 19.49 -11.47
CA THR A 24 9.55 18.04 -11.56
C THR A 24 10.61 17.31 -10.76
N VAL A 25 10.17 16.38 -9.90
CA VAL A 25 11.06 15.48 -9.17
C VAL A 25 11.05 14.12 -9.84
N PHE A 26 12.24 13.63 -10.19
CA PHE A 26 12.42 12.29 -10.73
C PHE A 26 12.92 11.34 -9.65
N MET A 27 12.35 10.15 -9.64
CA MET A 27 12.76 9.06 -8.78
C MET A 27 13.85 8.24 -9.48
N LEU A 28 14.84 7.79 -8.72
CA LEU A 28 15.87 6.90 -9.24
C LEU A 28 15.29 5.50 -9.53
N ILE A 29 15.87 4.81 -10.50
CA ILE A 29 15.43 3.46 -10.88
C ILE A 29 15.62 2.51 -9.69
N GLY A 30 14.56 1.76 -9.35
CA GLY A 30 14.58 0.77 -8.27
C GLY A 30 14.23 1.33 -6.87
N GLU A 31 14.01 2.65 -6.75
CA GLU A 31 13.58 3.25 -5.50
C GLU A 31 12.09 3.03 -5.22
N ASN A 32 11.70 3.19 -3.95
CA ASN A 32 10.31 3.05 -3.53
C ASN A 32 9.54 4.37 -3.71
N SER A 33 8.50 4.35 -4.55
CA SER A 33 7.70 5.54 -4.86
C SER A 33 7.08 6.24 -3.66
N ARG A 34 6.64 5.47 -2.66
CA ARG A 34 6.07 6.03 -1.42
C ARG A 34 7.14 6.70 -0.58
N ALA A 35 8.28 6.05 -0.39
CA ALA A 35 9.37 6.60 0.42
C ALA A 35 9.92 7.89 -0.18
N VAL A 36 10.12 7.91 -1.51
CA VAL A 36 10.63 9.09 -2.22
C VAL A 36 9.63 10.24 -2.16
N SER A 37 8.34 9.98 -2.39
CA SER A 37 7.31 11.04 -2.33
C SER A 37 7.21 11.65 -0.93
N GLN A 38 7.25 10.84 0.13
CA GLN A 38 7.26 11.33 1.52
C GLN A 38 8.51 12.17 1.83
N ALA A 39 9.68 11.75 1.35
CA ALA A 39 10.92 12.50 1.54
C ALA A 39 10.87 13.87 0.83
N VAL A 40 10.32 13.91 -0.39
CA VAL A 40 10.13 15.13 -1.16
C VAL A 40 9.15 16.07 -0.47
N ASP A 41 8.01 15.56 0.00
CA ASP A 41 7.00 16.37 0.69
C ASP A 41 7.56 17.01 1.97
N LYS A 42 8.29 16.22 2.78
CA LYS A 42 8.99 16.74 3.96
C LYS A 42 10.02 17.81 3.58
N LYS A 43 10.80 17.59 2.52
CA LYS A 43 11.80 18.56 2.08
C LYS A 43 11.17 19.83 1.55
N MET A 44 10.03 19.72 0.85
CA MET A 44 9.31 20.89 0.36
C MET A 44 8.68 21.69 1.49
N ALA A 45 8.24 21.06 2.57
CA ALA A 45 7.81 21.75 3.78
C ALA A 45 8.95 22.59 4.40
N GLU A 46 10.19 22.07 4.41
CA GLU A 46 11.37 22.82 4.86
C GLU A 46 11.69 24.00 3.93
N ILE A 47 11.73 23.76 2.62
CA ILE A 47 12.05 24.79 1.61
C ILE A 47 11.02 25.93 1.64
N ASN A 48 9.74 25.59 1.76
CA ASN A 48 8.66 26.59 1.83
C ASN A 48 8.83 27.60 2.98
N ARG A 49 9.55 27.26 4.05
CA ARG A 49 9.83 28.18 5.17
C ARG A 49 10.92 29.20 4.84
N THR A 50 11.77 28.89 3.87
CA THR A 50 12.88 29.76 3.43
C THR A 50 12.53 30.63 2.23
N LEU A 51 11.34 30.43 1.64
CA LEU A 51 10.92 31.20 0.47
C LEU A 51 10.56 32.64 0.85
N PRO A 52 10.78 33.61 -0.07
CA PRO A 52 10.37 35.00 0.12
C PRO A 52 8.86 35.12 0.35
N ALA A 53 8.44 36.19 1.03
CA ALA A 53 7.03 36.49 1.22
C ALA A 53 6.29 36.56 -0.13
N GLY A 54 5.19 35.81 -0.24
CA GLY A 54 4.38 35.71 -1.47
C GLY A 54 4.74 34.57 -2.41
N VAL A 55 5.82 33.82 -2.14
CA VAL A 55 6.19 32.61 -2.91
C VAL A 55 5.85 31.36 -2.12
N LYS A 56 5.06 30.46 -2.70
CA LYS A 56 4.71 29.16 -2.11
C LYS A 56 4.88 28.06 -3.15
N ALA A 57 5.67 27.05 -2.83
CA ALA A 57 5.74 25.83 -3.63
C ALA A 57 4.60 24.89 -3.21
N VAL A 58 3.71 24.59 -4.14
CA VAL A 58 2.55 23.70 -3.93
C VAL A 58 2.74 22.46 -4.80
N THR A 59 2.51 21.29 -4.21
CA THR A 59 2.56 20.00 -4.91
C THR A 59 1.34 19.86 -5.81
N VAL A 60 1.56 19.86 -7.13
CA VAL A 60 0.49 19.83 -8.15
C VAL A 60 0.01 18.41 -8.46
N TYR A 61 0.89 17.42 -8.27
CA TYR A 61 0.58 16.00 -8.51
C TYR A 61 1.32 15.12 -7.50
N ASP A 62 0.56 14.53 -6.58
CA ASP A 62 1.09 13.55 -5.63
C ASP A 62 0.52 12.17 -5.95
N ARG A 63 1.37 11.30 -6.51
CA ARG A 63 1.02 9.91 -6.84
C ARG A 63 0.72 9.08 -5.58
N THR A 64 1.11 9.56 -4.39
CA THR A 64 0.90 8.88 -3.10
C THR A 64 -0.57 8.85 -2.72
N VAL A 65 -1.35 9.90 -3.00
CA VAL A 65 -2.78 9.97 -2.63
C VAL A 65 -3.59 8.81 -3.24
N LEU A 66 -3.32 8.50 -4.50
CA LEU A 66 -4.02 7.41 -5.20
C LEU A 66 -3.60 6.04 -4.66
N VAL A 67 -2.30 5.87 -4.37
CA VAL A 67 -1.75 4.63 -3.81
C VAL A 67 -2.26 4.40 -2.38
N ASP A 68 -2.33 5.45 -1.56
CA ASP A 68 -2.76 5.38 -0.15
C ASP A 68 -4.23 5.00 -0.05
N THR A 69 -5.06 5.61 -0.88
CA THR A 69 -6.49 5.31 -0.96
C THR A 69 -6.71 3.85 -1.38
N ALA A 70 -5.94 3.37 -2.37
CA ALA A 70 -6.00 1.99 -2.81
C ALA A 70 -5.56 1.02 -1.71
N ILE A 71 -4.44 1.27 -1.03
CA ILE A 71 -3.96 0.42 0.08
C ILE A 71 -4.96 0.40 1.24
N ALA A 72 -5.55 1.54 1.59
CA ALA A 72 -6.57 1.62 2.63
C ALA A 72 -7.78 0.76 2.28
N THR A 73 -8.22 0.80 1.02
CA THR A 73 -9.33 -0.03 0.51
C THR A 73 -8.97 -1.52 0.57
N VAL A 74 -7.77 -1.91 0.13
CA VAL A 74 -7.31 -3.30 0.21
C VAL A 74 -7.22 -3.79 1.64
N LYS A 75 -6.68 -2.97 2.55
CA LYS A 75 -6.60 -3.32 3.97
C LYS A 75 -8.00 -3.57 4.55
N LYS A 76 -8.96 -2.70 4.23
CA LYS A 76 -10.35 -2.88 4.63
C LYS A 76 -10.93 -4.18 4.07
N ASN A 77 -10.74 -4.43 2.78
CA ASN A 77 -11.22 -5.65 2.12
C ASN A 77 -10.57 -6.92 2.70
N LEU A 78 -9.28 -6.89 3.02
CA LEU A 78 -8.58 -8.01 3.65
C LEU A 78 -9.16 -8.32 5.04
N LEU A 79 -9.46 -7.28 5.81
CA LEU A 79 -10.04 -7.43 7.16
C LEU A 79 -11.49 -7.93 7.10
N GLU A 80 -12.31 -7.38 6.20
CA GLU A 80 -13.69 -7.82 5.97
C GLU A 80 -13.72 -9.26 5.44
N GLY A 81 -12.87 -9.59 4.47
CA GLY A 81 -12.74 -10.93 3.89
C GLY A 81 -12.29 -11.97 4.92
N ALA A 82 -11.24 -11.67 5.72
CA ALA A 82 -10.80 -12.57 6.78
C ALA A 82 -11.89 -12.80 7.84
N THR A 83 -12.64 -11.76 8.20
CA THR A 83 -13.76 -11.86 9.15
C THR A 83 -14.87 -12.76 8.60
N LEU A 84 -15.22 -12.61 7.31
CA LEU A 84 -16.22 -13.46 6.65
C LEU A 84 -15.78 -14.93 6.61
N VAL A 85 -14.51 -15.20 6.26
CA VAL A 85 -13.97 -16.56 6.28
C VAL A 85 -14.08 -17.16 7.68
N ILE A 86 -13.66 -16.43 8.72
CA ILE A 86 -13.77 -16.89 10.10
C ILE A 86 -15.24 -17.19 10.47
N ALA A 87 -16.17 -16.30 10.14
CA ALA A 87 -17.60 -16.52 10.42
C ALA A 87 -18.13 -17.81 9.78
N ILE A 88 -17.76 -18.08 8.52
CA ILE A 88 -18.14 -19.29 7.81
C ILE A 88 -17.50 -20.53 8.46
N LEU A 89 -16.23 -20.47 8.86
CA LEU A 89 -15.56 -21.59 9.55
C LEU A 89 -16.27 -22.00 10.83
N PHE A 90 -16.65 -21.01 11.66
CA PHE A 90 -17.38 -21.27 12.89
C PHE A 90 -18.76 -21.87 12.62
N LEU A 91 -19.43 -21.46 11.54
CA LEU A 91 -20.74 -21.97 11.15
C LEU A 91 -20.67 -23.42 10.62
N PHE A 92 -19.65 -23.77 9.84
CA PHE A 92 -19.53 -25.09 9.21
C PHE A 92 -18.88 -26.15 10.12
N LEU A 93 -17.86 -25.80 10.90
CA LEU A 93 -17.17 -26.80 11.71
C LEU A 93 -17.94 -27.19 12.98
N GLY A 94 -18.77 -26.30 13.54
CA GLY A 94 -19.55 -26.52 14.77
C GLY A 94 -18.71 -26.75 16.04
N ASN A 95 -17.42 -27.06 15.90
CA ASN A 95 -16.46 -27.27 16.97
C ASN A 95 -15.53 -26.06 17.08
N ILE A 96 -15.71 -25.30 18.16
CA ILE A 96 -14.94 -24.07 18.44
C ILE A 96 -13.43 -24.32 18.45
N ARG A 97 -12.97 -25.47 18.97
CA ARG A 97 -11.53 -25.78 19.03
C ARG A 97 -10.96 -25.98 17.63
N ALA A 98 -11.65 -26.74 16.80
CA ALA A 98 -11.25 -26.99 15.41
C ALA A 98 -11.28 -25.68 14.60
N ALA A 99 -12.34 -24.88 14.76
CA ALA A 99 -12.47 -23.58 14.09
C ALA A 99 -11.35 -22.60 14.46
N VAL A 100 -10.95 -22.54 15.73
CA VAL A 100 -9.83 -21.68 16.17
C VAL A 100 -8.50 -22.15 15.58
N ILE A 101 -8.24 -23.47 15.55
CA ILE A 101 -7.02 -24.03 14.96
C ILE A 101 -6.93 -23.67 13.47
N THR A 102 -8.03 -23.84 12.72
CA THR A 102 -8.08 -23.48 11.30
C THR A 102 -7.96 -21.97 11.09
N ALA A 103 -8.62 -21.15 11.92
CA ALA A 103 -8.55 -19.70 11.83
C ALA A 103 -7.13 -19.15 12.06
N MET A 104 -6.32 -19.82 12.90
CA MET A 104 -4.92 -19.45 13.13
C MET A 104 -4.03 -19.57 11.88
N VAL A 105 -4.45 -20.33 10.87
CA VAL A 105 -3.72 -20.43 9.58
C VAL A 105 -3.68 -19.08 8.87
N ILE A 106 -4.73 -18.25 8.97
CA ILE A 106 -4.79 -16.93 8.33
C ILE A 106 -3.67 -15.98 8.84
N PRO A 107 -3.55 -15.68 10.15
CA PRO A 107 -2.50 -14.80 10.65
C PRO A 107 -1.10 -15.40 10.48
N LEU A 108 -0.94 -16.72 10.59
CA LEU A 108 0.34 -17.39 10.33
C LEU A 108 0.76 -17.23 8.86
N ALA A 109 -0.13 -17.49 7.90
CA ALA A 109 0.14 -17.32 6.49
C ALA A 109 0.51 -15.86 6.17
N MET A 110 -0.26 -14.90 6.69
CA MET A 110 0.05 -13.48 6.55
C MET A 110 1.44 -13.12 7.12
N LEU A 111 1.77 -13.63 8.31
CA LEU A 111 3.07 -13.38 8.93
C LEU A 111 4.21 -13.87 8.03
N PHE A 112 4.10 -15.08 7.48
CA PHE A 112 5.09 -15.62 6.54
C PHE A 112 5.15 -14.80 5.25
N THR A 113 4.01 -14.38 4.69
CA THR A 113 3.98 -13.54 3.48
C THR A 113 4.65 -12.19 3.72
N PHE A 114 4.31 -11.49 4.81
CA PHE A 114 4.93 -10.20 5.13
C PHE A 114 6.42 -10.33 5.42
N THR A 115 6.83 -11.36 6.17
CA THR A 115 8.24 -11.65 6.43
C THR A 115 8.99 -11.89 5.12
N GLY A 116 8.45 -12.71 4.22
CA GLY A 116 9.02 -12.95 2.89
C GLY A 116 9.12 -11.68 2.06
N MET A 117 8.05 -10.87 2.00
CA MET A 117 8.08 -9.59 1.26
C MET A 117 9.18 -8.66 1.76
N VAL A 118 9.40 -8.59 3.07
CA VAL A 118 10.51 -7.81 3.66
C VAL A 118 11.87 -8.40 3.27
N SER A 119 12.05 -9.72 3.38
CA SER A 119 13.32 -10.38 3.02
C SER A 119 13.67 -10.25 1.53
N TYR A 120 12.68 -10.35 0.64
CA TYR A 120 12.86 -10.21 -0.81
C TYR A 120 12.77 -8.76 -1.31
N LYS A 121 12.62 -7.78 -0.39
CA LYS A 121 12.44 -6.35 -0.72
C LYS A 121 11.29 -6.07 -1.69
N ILE A 122 10.25 -6.89 -1.65
CA ILE A 122 9.04 -6.72 -2.46
C ILE A 122 8.15 -5.69 -1.75
N SER A 123 7.73 -4.67 -2.49
CA SER A 123 6.84 -3.65 -1.93
C SER A 123 5.46 -4.24 -1.63
N ALA A 124 4.91 -3.89 -0.47
CA ALA A 124 3.50 -4.07 -0.12
C ALA A 124 2.63 -3.07 -0.91
N ASN A 125 2.36 -3.39 -2.17
CA ASN A 125 1.54 -2.59 -3.07
C ASN A 125 0.21 -3.30 -3.35
N LEU A 126 -0.68 -2.64 -4.08
CA LEU A 126 -2.00 -3.16 -4.41
C LEU A 126 -1.96 -4.55 -5.09
N MET A 127 -1.00 -4.78 -5.98
CA MET A 127 -0.88 -6.05 -6.72
C MET A 127 -0.37 -7.17 -5.80
N SER A 128 0.65 -6.90 -4.98
CA SER A 128 1.20 -7.91 -4.07
C SER A 128 0.26 -8.21 -2.89
N LEU A 129 -0.43 -7.21 -2.32
CA LEU A 129 -1.47 -7.45 -1.32
C LEU A 129 -2.71 -8.10 -1.94
N GLY A 130 -3.07 -7.75 -3.18
CA GLY A 130 -4.20 -8.34 -3.88
C GLY A 130 -3.99 -9.81 -4.25
N ALA A 131 -2.75 -10.26 -4.34
CA ALA A 131 -2.41 -11.67 -4.54
C ALA A 131 -2.62 -12.55 -3.29
N LEU A 132 -2.91 -11.95 -2.13
CA LEU A 132 -3.28 -12.70 -0.92
C LEU A 132 -4.72 -13.21 -1.06
N ASP A 133 -4.87 -14.45 -1.49
CA ASP A 133 -6.17 -15.13 -1.57
C ASP A 133 -6.40 -16.03 -0.34
N PHE A 134 -7.26 -15.58 0.58
CA PHE A 134 -7.61 -16.38 1.76
C PHE A 134 -8.37 -17.65 1.43
N GLY A 135 -9.18 -17.65 0.37
CA GLY A 135 -9.98 -18.81 -0.01
C GLY A 135 -9.08 -19.99 -0.35
N ILE A 136 -8.04 -19.73 -1.13
CA ILE A 136 -7.03 -20.74 -1.47
C ILE A 136 -6.22 -21.17 -0.23
N ILE A 137 -5.85 -20.23 0.65
CA ILE A 137 -5.07 -20.54 1.86
C ILE A 137 -5.87 -21.41 2.85
N ILE A 138 -7.17 -21.14 3.01
CA ILE A 138 -8.00 -21.79 4.02
C ILE A 138 -8.53 -23.16 3.58
N ASP A 139 -8.78 -23.36 2.27
CA ASP A 139 -9.44 -24.57 1.73
C ASP A 139 -8.72 -25.85 2.17
N GLY A 140 -7.41 -25.93 1.94
CA GLY A 140 -6.61 -27.09 2.35
C GLY A 140 -6.60 -27.32 3.88
N ALA A 141 -6.58 -26.25 4.67
CA ALA A 141 -6.58 -26.35 6.13
C ALA A 141 -7.93 -26.85 6.66
N VAL A 142 -9.05 -26.41 6.06
CA VAL A 142 -10.40 -26.84 6.42
C VAL A 142 -10.58 -28.31 6.12
N VAL A 143 -10.22 -28.77 4.91
CA VAL A 143 -10.38 -30.16 4.49
C VAL A 143 -9.64 -31.12 5.44
N ILE A 144 -8.42 -30.76 5.84
CA ILE A 144 -7.62 -31.57 6.78
C ILE A 144 -8.29 -31.62 8.15
N VAL A 145 -8.69 -30.46 8.69
CA VAL A 145 -9.31 -30.39 10.02
C VAL A 145 -10.66 -31.12 10.05
N GLU A 146 -11.49 -30.98 9.02
CA GLU A 146 -12.75 -31.71 8.90
C GLU A 146 -12.50 -33.23 8.90
N ASN A 147 -11.54 -33.71 8.11
CA ASN A 147 -11.19 -35.12 8.06
C ASN A 147 -10.65 -35.64 9.41
N CYS A 148 -9.85 -34.85 10.13
CA CYS A 148 -9.39 -35.19 11.47
C CYS A 148 -10.55 -35.29 12.47
N VAL A 149 -11.47 -34.32 12.48
CA VAL A 149 -12.66 -34.34 13.34
C VAL A 149 -13.54 -35.54 13.01
N ARG A 150 -13.75 -35.83 11.72
CA ARG A 150 -14.52 -36.99 11.25
C ARG A 150 -13.92 -38.33 11.68
N ARG A 151 -12.58 -38.46 11.68
CA ARG A 151 -11.87 -39.67 12.12
C ARG A 151 -11.79 -39.84 13.64
N LEU A 152 -11.86 -38.77 14.42
CA LEU A 152 -11.82 -38.81 15.89
C LEU A 152 -13.21 -38.98 16.53
N ALA A 153 -14.27 -38.66 15.78
CA ALA A 153 -15.66 -38.86 16.21
C ALA A 153 -16.18 -40.30 15.94
N HIS A 154 -15.43 -41.11 15.21
CA HIS A 154 -15.63 -42.56 15.03
C HIS A 154 -14.60 -43.34 15.84
#